data_AF-A0A2T1HXP4-F1
#
_entry.id   AF-A0A2T1HXP4-F1
#
_cell.length_a   1.000
_cell.length_b   1.000
_cell.length_c   1.000
_cell.angle_alpha   90.00
_cell.angle_beta   90.00
_cell.angle_gamma   90.00
#
_symmetry.space_group_name_H-M   'P 1'
#
loop_
_entity.id
_entity.type
_entity.pdbx_description
1 polymer ?
#
loop_
_entity_poly.entity_id
_entity_poly.type
_entity_poly.pdbx_seq_one_letter_code
_entity_poly.pdbx_strand_id
1 'polypeptide(L)'
;MPKESEGQKKTVERVMHEFKHGELEQRGGRKVKNPKQAIAIALHEAGASNRESPKKNAKALARTKQKERRGETAMAEKEGKTAQRKITGDGGRTKSELYAEARKRDIPGRSRMSKAQLQRALHH
;
A
#
# COMPACT_ATOMS: atom_id res chain seq x y z
N MET A 1 1.69 -21.47 -26.76
CA MET A 1 2.07 -21.31 -25.34
C MET A 1 0.81 -21.46 -24.49
N PRO A 2 0.84 -22.19 -23.37
CA PRO A 2 -0.29 -22.15 -22.43
C PRO A 2 -0.54 -20.69 -22.04
N LYS A 3 -1.77 -20.21 -22.24
CA LYS A 3 -2.15 -18.85 -21.88
C LYS A 3 -2.15 -18.73 -20.36
N GLU A 4 -1.62 -17.62 -19.86
CA GLU A 4 -1.68 -17.29 -18.43
C GLU A 4 -3.13 -17.30 -17.94
N SER A 5 -3.35 -17.86 -16.75
CA SER A 5 -4.67 -17.81 -16.12
C SER A 5 -5.02 -16.38 -15.68
N GLU A 6 -6.31 -16.10 -15.51
CA GLU A 6 -6.79 -14.79 -15.04
C GLU A 6 -6.14 -14.37 -13.71
N GLY A 7 -5.90 -15.31 -12.80
CA GLY A 7 -5.21 -15.05 -11.53
C GLY A 7 -3.74 -14.63 -11.71
N GLN A 8 -3.07 -15.17 -12.73
CA GLN A 8 -1.69 -14.80 -13.08
C GLN A 8 -1.66 -13.43 -13.73
N LYS A 9 -2.56 -13.15 -14.68
CA LYS A 9 -2.69 -11.84 -15.32
C LYS A 9 -2.91 -10.72 -14.30
N LYS A 10 -3.82 -10.91 -13.34
CA LYS A 10 -4.05 -9.95 -12.25
C LYS A 10 -2.79 -9.66 -11.42
N THR A 11 -1.97 -10.69 -11.23
CA THR A 11 -0.70 -10.56 -10.50
C THR A 11 0.28 -9.71 -11.30
N VAL A 12 0.41 -9.99 -12.60
CA VAL A 12 1.26 -9.21 -13.53
C VAL A 12 0.79 -7.76 -13.57
N GLU A 13 -0.51 -7.54 -13.75
CA GLU A 13 -1.13 -6.21 -13.79
C GLU A 13 -0.83 -5.42 -12.51
N ARG A 14 -1.03 -6.03 -11.33
CA ARG A 14 -0.73 -5.40 -10.04
C ARG A 14 0.73 -4.98 -9.94
N VAL A 15 1.67 -5.89 -10.24
CA VAL A 15 3.11 -5.59 -10.17
C VAL A 15 3.49 -4.46 -11.12
N MET A 16 2.94 -4.46 -12.33
CA MET A 16 3.19 -3.41 -13.31
C MET A 16 2.53 -2.07 -12.91
N HIS A 17 1.39 -2.11 -12.22
CA HIS A 17 0.79 -0.92 -11.62
C HIS A 17 1.68 -0.34 -10.51
N GLU A 18 2.20 -1.17 -9.60
CA GLU A 18 3.16 -0.76 -8.57
C GLU A 18 4.42 -0.16 -9.20
N PHE A 19 4.93 -0.74 -10.29
CA PHE A 19 6.05 -0.17 -11.03
C PHE A 19 5.71 1.19 -11.64
N LYS A 20 4.53 1.34 -12.27
CA LYS A 20 4.06 2.59 -12.86
C LYS A 20 4.02 3.74 -11.85
N HIS A 21 3.68 3.44 -10.59
CA HIS A 21 3.68 4.42 -9.50
C HIS A 21 5.03 4.59 -8.78
N GLY A 22 6.06 3.84 -9.18
CA GLY A 22 7.38 3.89 -8.55
C GLY A 22 7.38 3.29 -7.14
N GLU A 23 6.55 2.28 -6.91
CA GLU A 23 6.30 1.60 -5.64
C GLU A 23 6.83 0.17 -5.63
N LEU A 24 7.11 -0.40 -6.81
CA LEU A 24 7.74 -1.71 -6.91
C LEU A 24 9.19 -1.66 -6.38
N GLU A 25 9.49 -2.55 -5.42
CA GLU A 25 10.81 -2.63 -4.79
C GLU A 25 11.50 -3.98 -5.08
N GLN A 26 12.82 -3.94 -5.23
CA GLN A 26 13.65 -5.14 -5.24
C GLN A 26 14.04 -5.55 -3.81
N ARG A 27 14.58 -6.75 -3.67
CA ARG A 27 15.13 -7.24 -2.40
C ARG A 27 16.13 -6.22 -1.83
N GLY A 28 15.90 -5.78 -0.59
CA GLY A 28 16.68 -4.74 0.06
C GLY A 28 16.10 -3.32 -0.02
N GLY A 29 14.85 -3.16 -0.45
CA GLY A 29 14.09 -1.90 -0.35
C GLY A 29 14.45 -0.85 -1.41
N ARG A 30 15.28 -1.21 -2.39
CA ARG A 30 15.60 -0.30 -3.50
C ARG A 30 14.45 -0.31 -4.51
N LYS A 31 14.01 0.85 -4.97
CA LYS A 31 12.97 0.94 -6.00
C LYS A 31 13.44 0.40 -7.35
N VAL A 32 12.56 -0.33 -8.03
CA VAL A 32 12.79 -0.83 -9.39
C VAL A 32 12.58 0.33 -10.36
N LYS A 33 13.61 0.64 -11.16
CA LYS A 33 13.55 1.71 -12.17
C LYS A 33 13.51 1.19 -13.60
N ASN A 34 13.94 -0.04 -13.83
CA ASN A 34 14.03 -0.62 -15.16
C ASN A 34 12.75 -1.40 -15.51
N PRO A 35 12.03 -1.06 -16.59
CA PRO A 35 10.84 -1.78 -17.02
C PRO A 35 11.08 -3.27 -17.27
N LYS A 36 12.26 -3.64 -17.81
CA LYS A 36 12.60 -5.06 -18.05
C LYS A 36 12.71 -5.85 -16.74
N GLN A 37 13.22 -5.21 -15.70
CA GLN A 37 13.29 -5.81 -14.37
C GLN A 37 11.89 -5.95 -13.76
N ALA A 38 11.02 -4.95 -13.93
CA ALA A 38 9.63 -5.02 -13.48
C ALA A 38 8.87 -6.18 -14.15
N ILE A 39 9.02 -6.35 -15.48
CA ILE A 39 8.43 -7.48 -16.21
C ILE A 39 8.96 -8.82 -15.67
N ALA A 40 10.26 -8.93 -15.42
CA ALA A 40 10.84 -10.15 -14.86
C ALA A 40 10.28 -10.48 -13.46
N ILE A 41 10.09 -9.46 -12.61
CA ILE A 41 9.46 -9.62 -11.30
C ILE A 41 8.00 -10.02 -11.46
N ALA A 42 7.26 -9.38 -12.37
CA ALA A 42 5.85 -9.68 -12.62
C ALA A 42 5.65 -11.15 -13.05
N LEU A 43 6.46 -11.62 -14.01
CA LEU A 43 6.42 -13.00 -14.47
C LEU A 43 6.81 -14.01 -13.37
N HIS A 44 7.80 -13.68 -12.56
CA HIS A 44 8.20 -14.51 -11.41
C HIS A 44 7.08 -14.55 -10.34
N GLU A 45 6.52 -13.40 -9.95
CA GLU A 45 5.44 -13.33 -8.96
C GLU A 45 4.16 -14.04 -9.41
N ALA A 46 3.86 -13.99 -10.71
CA ALA A 46 2.74 -14.71 -11.32
C ALA A 46 3.02 -16.20 -11.56
N GLY A 47 4.24 -16.69 -11.31
CA GLY A 47 4.63 -18.07 -11.63
C GLY A 47 4.52 -18.39 -13.12
N ALA A 48 4.76 -17.40 -13.98
CA ALA A 48 4.71 -17.49 -15.44
C ALA A 48 6.11 -17.41 -16.09
N SER A 49 7.17 -17.42 -15.27
CA SER A 49 8.54 -17.37 -15.78
C SER A 49 8.88 -18.63 -16.58
N ASN A 50 9.39 -18.43 -17.80
CA ASN A 50 9.91 -19.51 -18.64
C ASN A 50 11.32 -19.98 -18.24
N ARG A 51 11.95 -19.31 -17.27
CA ARG A 51 13.30 -19.65 -16.77
C ARG A 51 13.27 -20.52 -15.51
N GLU A 52 12.09 -20.73 -14.93
CA GLU A 52 11.93 -21.49 -13.70
C GLU A 52 11.16 -22.79 -13.93
N SER A 53 11.40 -23.78 -13.05
CA SER A 53 10.65 -25.03 -13.11
C SER A 53 9.20 -24.82 -12.67
N PRO A 54 8.26 -25.66 -13.13
CA PRO A 54 6.85 -25.56 -12.74
C PRO A 54 6.63 -25.53 -11.23
N LYS A 55 7.43 -26.29 -10.47
CA LYS A 55 7.38 -26.33 -9.00
C LYS A 55 7.81 -25.00 -8.37
N LYS A 56 8.84 -24.33 -8.92
CA LYS A 56 9.27 -23.01 -8.45
C LYS A 56 8.23 -21.94 -8.78
N ASN A 57 7.72 -21.95 -10.01
CA ASN A 57 6.63 -21.07 -10.44
C ASN A 57 5.38 -21.19 -9.54
N ALA A 58 4.94 -22.42 -9.25
CA ALA A 58 3.80 -22.66 -8.37
C ALA A 58 4.05 -22.14 -6.94
N LYS A 59 5.27 -22.33 -6.41
CA LYS A 59 5.66 -21.82 -5.10
C LYS A 59 5.70 -20.29 -5.06
N ALA A 60 6.23 -19.66 -6.12
CA ALA A 60 6.28 -18.21 -6.24
C ALA A 60 4.86 -17.63 -6.27
N LEU A 61 3.98 -18.17 -7.12
CA LEU A 61 2.58 -17.76 -7.19
C LEU A 61 1.86 -17.93 -5.85
N ALA A 62 2.00 -19.07 -5.18
CA ALA A 62 1.39 -19.31 -3.88
C ALA A 62 1.84 -18.29 -2.82
N ARG A 63 3.15 -17.98 -2.79
CA ARG A 63 3.70 -16.94 -1.90
C ARG A 63 3.13 -15.56 -2.22
N THR A 64 3.04 -15.21 -3.50
CA THR A 64 2.47 -13.93 -3.94
C THR A 64 1.01 -13.81 -3.53
N LYS A 65 0.19 -14.85 -3.76
CA LYS A 65 -1.22 -14.87 -3.33
C LYS A 65 -1.38 -14.74 -1.82
N GLN A 66 -0.49 -15.36 -1.04
CA GLN A 66 -0.49 -15.19 0.40
C GLN A 66 -0.22 -13.74 0.81
N LYS A 67 0.76 -13.07 0.19
CA LYS A 67 1.05 -11.65 0.44
C LYS A 67 -0.13 -10.75 0.05
N GLU A 68 -0.73 -10.98 -1.11
CA GLU A 68 -1.93 -10.24 -1.58
C GLU A 68 -3.07 -10.37 -0.57
N ARG A 69 -3.34 -11.58 -0.08
CA ARG A 69 -4.38 -11.81 0.94
C ARG A 69 -4.10 -11.10 2.26
N ARG A 70 -2.83 -10.91 2.61
CA ARG A 70 -2.41 -10.19 3.84
C ARG A 70 -2.34 -8.68 3.66
N GLY A 71 -2.49 -8.17 2.44
CA GLY A 71 -2.30 -6.74 2.16
C GLY A 71 -0.85 -6.26 2.27
N GLU A 72 0.11 -7.17 2.08
CA GLU A 72 1.56 -6.88 2.17
C GLU A 72 2.14 -6.39 0.82
N THR A 73 1.29 -5.95 -0.12
CA THR A 73 1.73 -5.41 -1.41
C THR A 73 1.90 -3.89 -1.30
N ALA A 74 2.80 -3.31 -2.10
CA ALA A 74 3.03 -1.86 -2.06
C ALA A 74 1.74 -1.08 -2.39
N MET A 75 0.94 -1.62 -3.31
CA MET A 75 -0.39 -1.10 -3.63
C MET A 75 -1.33 -1.11 -2.41
N ALA A 76 -1.43 -2.22 -1.68
CA ALA A 76 -2.30 -2.34 -0.51
C ALA A 76 -1.86 -1.40 0.63
N GLU A 77 -0.56 -1.26 0.86
CA GLU A 77 -0.02 -0.32 1.84
C GLU A 77 -0.38 1.14 1.48
N LYS A 78 -0.30 1.49 0.20
CA LYS A 78 -0.61 2.83 -0.30
C LYS A 78 -2.09 3.15 -0.29
N GLU A 79 -2.93 2.21 -0.67
CA GLU A 79 -4.38 2.33 -0.53
C GLU A 79 -4.75 2.47 0.95
N GLY A 80 -4.16 1.68 1.83
CA GLY A 80 -4.32 1.79 3.29
C GLY A 80 -3.93 3.16 3.81
N LYS A 81 -2.74 3.68 3.44
CA LYS A 81 -2.28 5.03 3.79
C LYS A 81 -3.20 6.12 3.23
N THR A 82 -3.72 5.94 2.03
CA THR A 82 -4.64 6.90 1.39
C THR A 82 -5.99 6.90 2.10
N ALA A 83 -6.54 5.73 2.42
CA ALA A 83 -7.76 5.59 3.20
C ALA A 83 -7.59 6.18 4.61
N GLN A 84 -6.46 5.90 5.27
CA GLN A 84 -6.13 6.48 6.56
C GLN A 84 -6.03 8.01 6.48
N ARG A 85 -5.34 8.55 5.48
CA ARG A 85 -5.25 10.01 5.26
C ARG A 85 -6.60 10.64 5.01
N LYS A 86 -7.53 9.98 4.30
CA LYS A 86 -8.92 10.48 4.17
C LYS A 86 -9.62 10.62 5.52
N ILE A 87 -9.34 9.73 6.47
CA ILE A 87 -9.93 9.75 7.82
C ILE A 87 -9.22 10.80 8.71
N THR A 88 -7.90 10.78 8.73
CA THR A 88 -7.08 11.58 9.65
C THR A 88 -6.67 12.94 9.09
N GLY A 89 -6.89 13.23 7.81
CA GLY A 89 -6.41 14.44 7.13
C GLY A 89 -4.87 14.59 7.18
N ASP A 90 -4.35 15.72 6.71
CA ASP A 90 -2.90 16.02 6.68
C ASP A 90 -2.24 16.04 8.06
N GLY A 91 -3.00 16.35 9.11
CA GLY A 91 -2.48 16.41 10.49
C GLY A 91 -2.30 15.06 11.18
N GLY A 92 -2.62 13.94 10.52
CA GLY A 92 -2.46 12.59 11.08
C GLY A 92 -3.31 12.29 12.32
N ARG A 93 -4.15 13.23 12.77
CA ARG A 93 -5.01 13.11 13.95
C ARG A 93 -6.47 13.17 13.56
N THR A 94 -7.26 12.28 14.12
CA THR A 94 -8.73 12.30 14.07
C THR A 94 -9.29 13.48 14.86
N LYS A 95 -10.53 13.87 14.55
CA LYS A 95 -11.24 14.93 15.31
C LYS A 95 -11.37 14.54 16.79
N SER A 96 -11.61 13.26 17.07
CA SER A 96 -11.71 12.71 18.43
C SER A 96 -10.41 12.82 19.21
N GLU A 97 -9.26 12.55 18.59
CA GLU A 97 -7.95 12.70 19.24
C GLU A 97 -7.66 14.17 19.56
N LEU A 98 -7.95 15.08 18.62
CA LEU A 98 -7.81 16.52 18.84
C LEU A 98 -8.78 17.02 19.94
N TYR A 99 -9.99 16.48 20.00
CA TYR A 99 -10.95 16.81 21.05
C TYR A 99 -10.51 16.29 22.42
N ALA A 100 -9.97 15.07 22.50
CA ALA A 100 -9.46 14.48 23.73
C ALA A 100 -8.26 15.27 24.27
N GLU A 101 -7.34 15.67 23.39
CA GLU A 101 -6.19 16.52 23.77
C GLU A 101 -6.65 17.91 24.21
N ALA A 102 -7.59 18.53 23.49
CA ALA A 102 -8.17 19.83 23.87
C ALA A 102 -8.91 19.77 25.21
N ARG A 103 -9.51 18.63 25.55
CA ARG A 103 -10.10 18.38 26.88
C ARG A 103 -9.03 18.29 27.96
N LYS A 104 -7.90 17.63 27.71
CA LYS A 104 -6.79 17.52 28.68
C LYS A 104 -6.12 18.86 28.96
N ARG A 105 -6.13 19.78 27.99
CA ARG A 105 -5.59 21.14 28.11
C ARG A 105 -6.63 22.18 28.50
N ASP A 106 -7.84 21.76 28.85
CA ASP A 106 -8.95 22.62 29.24
C ASP A 106 -9.26 23.76 28.26
N ILE A 107 -9.13 23.51 26.96
CA ILE A 107 -9.39 24.52 25.93
C ILE A 107 -10.88 24.91 25.97
N PRO A 108 -11.21 26.20 26.19
CA PRO A 108 -12.58 26.67 26.24
C PRO A 108 -13.22 26.57 24.84
N GLY A 109 -14.52 26.28 24.79
CA GLY A 109 -15.25 26.18 23.52
C GLY A 109 -14.90 24.96 22.65
N ARG A 110 -14.01 24.06 23.10
CA ARG A 110 -13.57 22.85 22.38
C ARG A 110 -14.71 21.99 21.78
N SER A 111 -15.86 21.90 22.44
CA SER A 111 -17.01 21.11 21.97
C SER A 111 -17.69 21.69 20.73
N ARG A 112 -17.54 23.00 20.49
CA ARG A 112 -18.05 23.69 19.31
C ARG A 112 -17.02 23.81 18.19
N MET A 113 -15.76 23.48 18.46
CA MET A 113 -14.68 23.60 17.48
C MET A 113 -14.74 22.47 16.43
N SER A 114 -14.59 22.85 15.16
CA SER A 114 -14.28 21.93 14.06
C SER A 114 -12.89 21.31 14.24
N LYS A 115 -12.61 20.25 13.48
CA LYS A 115 -11.29 19.60 13.48
C LYS A 115 -10.14 20.59 13.29
N ALA A 116 -10.26 21.48 12.30
CA ALA A 116 -9.25 22.49 12.00
C ALA A 116 -9.13 23.57 13.10
N GLN A 117 -10.22 23.88 13.80
CA GLN A 117 -10.19 24.80 14.94
C GLN A 117 -9.53 24.16 16.16
N LEU A 118 -9.84 22.89 16.47
CA LEU A 118 -9.16 22.13 17.52
C LEU A 118 -7.66 22.01 17.23
N GLN A 119 -7.28 21.75 15.98
CA GLN A 119 -5.87 21.65 15.59
C GLN A 119 -5.13 22.98 15.80
N ARG A 120 -5.73 24.11 15.38
CA ARG A 120 -5.16 25.44 15.62
C ARG A 120 -5.06 25.75 17.11
N ALA A 121 -6.12 25.51 17.88
CA ALA A 121 -6.16 25.78 19.31
C ALA A 121 -5.14 24.96 20.13
N LEU A 122 -4.69 23.81 19.63
CA LEU A 122 -3.67 22.98 20.28
C LEU A 122 -2.22 23.39 19.97
N HIS A 123 -2.01 24.27 18.99
CA HIS A 123 -0.70 24.74 18.55
C HIS A 123 -0.37 26.14 19.09
N HIS A 124 -1.32 26.80 19.74
CA HIS A 124 -1.18 28.06 20.47
C HIS A 124 -1.18 27.79 21.97
#